data_AF-A0A5C6U8W6-F1
#
_entry.id   AF-A0A5C6U8W6-F1
#
_cell.length_a   1.000
_cell.length_b   1.000
_cell.length_c   1.000
_cell.angle_alpha   90.00
_cell.angle_beta   90.00
_cell.angle_gamma   90.00
#
_symmetry.space_group_name_H-M   'P 1'
#
loop_
_entity.id
_entity.type
_entity.pdbx_description
1 polymer ?
#
loop_
_entity_poly.entity_id
_entity_poly.type
_entity_poly.pdbx_seq_one_letter_code
_entity_poly.pdbx_strand_id
1 'polypeptide(L)'
;MPLIPTEGAQLRRALLAAALEEWRGGIECRRDADRISRYFSACGWQRHLDQHSGGVFDEDIRRATPHLEYCGLFVGWCGLQVGNYLHAIRCVPVRLKPAIAEFVLPSTYRAQSAAHWARAGLAMPAPVGAGDLQPGDIITLRTRAEGAKAYGDHVAIVEYGAGSLVHTVEANASGMLGPDKRPGRGVVRRRRLRSDVRGGLRLSSEHFEHVEDFERMEEVS
;
A
#
# COMPACT_ATOMS: atom_id res chain seq x y z
N MET A 1 20.55 -10.86 23.73
CA MET A 1 20.97 -9.81 22.77
C MET A 1 19.76 -9.41 21.95
N PRO A 2 19.40 -8.13 21.83
CA PRO A 2 18.35 -7.73 20.90
C PRO A 2 18.81 -8.06 19.47
N LEU A 3 18.02 -8.83 18.74
CA LEU A 3 18.29 -9.14 17.33
C LEU A 3 18.26 -7.83 16.54
N ILE A 4 19.38 -7.46 15.92
CA ILE A 4 19.44 -6.33 15.00
C ILE A 4 18.47 -6.65 13.85
N PRO A 5 17.47 -5.79 13.57
CA PRO A 5 16.54 -6.03 12.48
C PRO A 5 17.30 -6.13 11.16
N THR A 6 16.97 -7.13 10.33
CA THR A 6 17.51 -7.19 8.97
C THR A 6 17.08 -5.97 8.17
N GLU A 7 17.85 -5.60 7.15
CA GLU A 7 17.55 -4.46 6.27
C GLU A 7 16.12 -4.54 5.70
N GLY A 8 15.71 -5.71 5.19
CA GLY A 8 14.34 -5.92 4.70
C GLY A 8 13.28 -5.67 5.77
N ALA A 9 13.55 -6.00 7.04
CA ALA A 9 12.62 -5.71 8.14
C ALA A 9 12.54 -4.21 8.45
N GLN A 10 13.64 -3.46 8.30
CA GLN A 10 13.65 -2.00 8.45
C GLN A 10 12.84 -1.32 7.33
N LEU A 11 13.04 -1.74 6.08
CA LEU A 11 12.30 -1.24 4.91
C LEU A 11 10.78 -1.47 5.05
N ARG A 12 10.37 -2.67 5.50
CA ARG A 12 8.95 -2.97 5.77
C ARG A 12 8.37 -2.13 6.91
N ARG A 13 9.14 -1.89 7.98
CA ARG A 13 8.70 -1.01 9.07
C ARG A 13 8.54 0.44 8.60
N ALA A 14 9.42 0.92 7.73
CA ALA A 14 9.30 2.24 7.13
C ALA A 14 8.07 2.34 6.21
N LEU A 15 7.77 1.30 5.43
CA LEU A 15 6.54 1.21 4.63
C LEU A 15 5.28 1.28 5.52
N LEU A 16 5.27 0.55 6.66
CA LEU A 16 4.19 0.65 7.64
C LEU A 16 4.12 2.05 8.27
N ALA A 17 5.26 2.67 8.57
CA ALA A 17 5.30 4.02 9.13
C ALA A 17 4.70 5.05 8.17
N ALA A 18 4.98 4.97 6.87
CA ALA A 18 4.33 5.79 5.84
C ALA A 18 2.81 5.61 5.84
N ALA A 19 2.33 4.35 5.89
CA ALA A 19 0.91 4.05 5.93
C ALA A 19 0.23 4.61 7.20
N LEU A 20 0.89 4.50 8.35
CA LEU A 20 0.41 5.04 9.61
C LEU A 20 0.39 6.57 9.60
N GLU A 21 1.31 7.22 8.89
CA GLU A 21 1.31 8.67 8.74
C GLU A 21 0.13 9.15 7.88
N GLU A 22 -0.17 8.45 6.79
CA GLU A 22 -1.40 8.71 6.02
C GLU A 22 -2.66 8.49 6.87
N TRP A 23 -2.70 7.44 7.69
CA TRP A 23 -3.80 7.26 8.64
C TRP A 23 -3.89 8.44 9.63
N ARG A 24 -2.77 8.87 10.22
CA ARG A 24 -2.73 10.00 11.17
C ARG A 24 -3.22 11.30 10.54
N GLY A 25 -2.91 11.52 9.27
CA GLY A 25 -3.41 12.65 8.48
C GLY A 25 -4.92 12.66 8.28
N GLY A 26 -5.62 11.55 8.58
CA GLY A 26 -7.08 11.49 8.55
C GLY A 26 -7.67 11.45 7.14
N ILE A 27 -6.92 10.95 6.16
CA ILE A 27 -7.27 11.00 4.73
C ILE A 27 -8.64 10.42 4.46
N GLU A 28 -9.51 11.23 3.86
CA GLU A 28 -10.88 10.93 3.49
C GLU A 28 -11.08 11.10 1.97
N CYS A 29 -11.68 10.10 1.32
CA CYS A 29 -11.90 10.09 -0.13
C CYS A 29 -12.58 11.35 -0.68
N ARG A 30 -13.51 11.94 0.07
CA ARG A 30 -14.28 13.11 -0.38
C ARG A 30 -13.62 14.45 -0.09
N ARG A 31 -12.71 14.51 0.88
CA ARG A 31 -12.11 15.77 1.35
C ARG A 31 -10.67 15.95 0.89
N ASP A 32 -9.99 14.85 0.59
CA ASP A 32 -8.56 14.83 0.30
C ASP A 32 -8.27 14.39 -1.15
N ALA A 33 -9.11 14.84 -2.09
CA ALA A 33 -9.01 14.52 -3.52
C ALA A 33 -7.61 14.79 -4.09
N ASP A 34 -7.02 15.95 -3.81
CA ASP A 34 -5.69 16.31 -4.32
C ASP A 34 -4.61 15.38 -3.76
N ARG A 35 -4.68 15.07 -2.46
CA ARG A 35 -3.73 14.17 -1.82
C ARG A 35 -3.84 12.75 -2.40
N ILE A 36 -5.06 12.27 -2.65
CA ILE A 36 -5.27 10.96 -3.29
C ILE A 36 -4.79 10.97 -4.75
N SER A 37 -4.98 12.08 -5.47
CA SER A 37 -4.50 12.24 -6.85
C SER A 37 -2.99 12.08 -6.96
N ARG A 38 -2.23 12.54 -5.95
CA ARG A 38 -0.77 12.33 -5.90
C ARG A 38 -0.40 10.85 -5.89
N TYR A 39 -1.20 9.97 -5.29
CA TYR A 39 -0.92 8.53 -5.33
C TYR A 39 -1.02 7.99 -6.75
N PHE A 40 -1.99 8.45 -7.52
CA PHE A 40 -2.15 8.08 -8.93
C PHE A 40 -0.97 8.58 -9.74
N SER A 41 -0.61 9.86 -9.61
CA SER A 41 0.51 10.44 -10.33
C SER A 41 1.82 9.72 -10.02
N ALA A 42 2.16 9.60 -8.74
CA ALA A 42 3.39 8.96 -8.28
C ALA A 42 3.51 7.48 -8.67
N CYS A 43 2.39 6.77 -8.76
CA CYS A 43 2.39 5.37 -9.20
C CYS A 43 2.29 5.22 -10.72
N GLY A 44 2.28 6.29 -11.53
CA GLY A 44 2.18 6.21 -13.00
C GLY A 44 0.75 6.01 -13.53
N TRP A 45 -0.27 6.26 -12.71
CA TRP A 45 -1.69 6.08 -13.04
C TRP A 45 -2.44 7.37 -13.31
N GLN A 46 -1.77 8.52 -13.44
CA GLN A 46 -2.39 9.82 -13.72
C GLN A 46 -3.34 9.78 -14.93
N ARG A 47 -2.94 9.08 -16.00
CA ARG A 47 -3.77 8.90 -17.21
C ARG A 47 -5.17 8.36 -16.92
N HIS A 48 -5.33 7.51 -15.89
CA HIS A 48 -6.64 7.00 -15.52
C HIS A 48 -7.53 8.11 -14.91
N LEU A 49 -6.96 9.05 -14.17
CA LEU A 49 -7.69 10.23 -13.71
C LEU A 49 -7.97 11.18 -14.87
N ASP A 50 -7.01 11.40 -15.77
CA ASP A 50 -7.19 12.30 -16.91
C ASP A 50 -8.35 11.85 -17.82
N GLN A 51 -8.50 10.55 -18.02
CA GLN A 51 -9.55 9.95 -18.85
C GLN A 51 -10.95 10.02 -18.22
N HIS A 52 -11.07 10.21 -16.90
CA HIS A 52 -12.33 10.07 -16.19
C HIS A 52 -12.76 11.31 -15.38
N SER A 53 -11.82 12.15 -14.93
CA SER A 53 -12.08 13.32 -14.06
C SER A 53 -11.47 14.64 -14.52
N GLY A 54 -10.71 14.66 -15.62
CA GLY A 54 -9.85 15.82 -15.91
C GLY A 54 -8.68 15.95 -14.93
N GLY A 55 -8.19 14.82 -14.39
CA GLY A 55 -6.89 14.74 -13.71
C GLY A 55 -6.90 14.78 -12.19
N VAL A 56 -8.07 14.87 -11.54
CA VAL A 56 -8.20 14.87 -10.08
C VAL A 56 -9.02 13.67 -9.60
N PHE A 57 -8.65 13.05 -8.49
CA PHE A 57 -9.43 11.99 -7.88
C PHE A 57 -10.79 12.52 -7.42
N ASP A 58 -11.85 11.76 -7.71
CA ASP A 58 -13.19 12.00 -7.20
C ASP A 58 -13.81 10.67 -6.71
N GLU A 59 -14.53 10.75 -5.61
CA GLU A 59 -15.26 9.62 -5.03
C GLU A 59 -16.35 9.10 -5.97
N ASP A 60 -16.95 9.95 -6.81
CA ASP A 60 -17.95 9.51 -7.79
C ASP A 60 -17.32 8.67 -8.91
N ILE A 61 -16.10 9.01 -9.34
CA ILE A 61 -15.34 8.21 -10.30
C ILE A 61 -14.93 6.87 -9.72
N ARG A 62 -14.53 6.84 -8.44
CA ARG A 62 -14.26 5.58 -7.73
C ARG A 62 -15.51 4.69 -7.66
N ARG A 63 -16.71 5.27 -7.58
CA ARG A 63 -17.98 4.53 -7.62
C ARG A 63 -18.31 4.02 -9.01
N ALA A 64 -18.10 4.85 -10.03
CA ALA A 64 -18.36 4.52 -11.43
C ALA A 64 -17.34 3.49 -11.99
N THR A 65 -16.12 3.47 -11.46
CA THR A 65 -15.03 2.65 -11.96
C THR A 65 -14.59 1.64 -10.90
N PRO A 66 -15.20 0.45 -10.82
CA PRO A 66 -14.84 -0.55 -9.81
C PRO A 66 -13.41 -1.12 -9.97
N HIS A 67 -12.73 -0.82 -11.09
CA HIS A 67 -11.33 -1.18 -11.35
C HIS A 67 -10.33 -0.13 -10.86
N LEU A 68 -10.79 0.99 -10.32
CA LEU A 68 -9.94 2.01 -9.72
C LEU A 68 -9.43 1.49 -8.35
N GLU A 69 -8.31 0.78 -8.40
CA GLU A 69 -7.71 0.04 -7.30
C GLU A 69 -6.96 0.95 -6.31
N TYR A 70 -7.66 1.96 -5.78
CA TYR A 70 -7.10 2.95 -4.85
C TYR A 70 -6.35 2.28 -3.68
N CYS A 71 -6.86 1.19 -3.12
CA CYS A 71 -6.16 0.48 -2.03
C CYS A 71 -4.77 -0.02 -2.44
N GLY A 72 -4.59 -0.46 -3.69
CA GLY A 72 -3.30 -0.89 -4.22
C GLY A 72 -2.35 0.28 -4.48
N LEU A 73 -2.86 1.36 -5.07
CA LEU A 73 -2.12 2.60 -5.31
C LEU A 73 -1.62 3.25 -4.02
N PHE A 74 -2.43 3.21 -2.96
CA PHE A 74 -2.00 3.62 -1.62
C PHE A 74 -0.78 2.84 -1.12
N VAL A 75 -0.75 1.52 -1.32
CA VAL A 75 0.40 0.70 -0.91
C VAL A 75 1.62 1.02 -1.78
N GLY A 76 1.43 1.24 -3.09
CA GLY A 76 2.47 1.72 -3.99
C GLY A 76 3.06 3.04 -3.52
N TRP A 77 2.22 4.03 -3.22
CA TRP A 77 2.61 5.30 -2.63
C TRP A 77 3.42 5.12 -1.35
N CYS A 78 2.92 4.36 -0.38
CA CYS A 78 3.66 4.11 0.87
C CYS A 78 5.05 3.49 0.61
N GLY A 79 5.16 2.61 -0.40
CA GLY A 79 6.43 2.04 -0.84
C GLY A 79 7.39 3.10 -1.41
N LEU A 80 6.88 4.04 -2.19
CA LEU A 80 7.68 5.16 -2.74
C LEU A 80 8.17 6.11 -1.64
N GLN A 81 7.45 6.21 -0.53
CA GLN A 81 7.79 7.07 0.60
C GLN A 81 8.77 6.46 1.62
N VAL A 82 9.22 5.21 1.45
CA VAL A 82 10.01 4.48 2.45
C VAL A 82 11.23 5.26 2.97
N GLY A 83 11.93 5.97 2.09
CA GLY A 83 13.10 6.78 2.42
C GLY A 83 12.84 7.86 3.46
N ASN A 84 11.62 8.40 3.50
CA ASN A 84 11.20 9.42 4.47
C ASN A 84 11.00 8.85 5.88
N TYR A 85 10.89 7.52 6.03
CA TYR A 85 10.56 6.87 7.30
C TYR A 85 11.59 5.85 7.78
N LEU A 86 12.71 5.68 7.05
CA LEU A 86 13.81 4.80 7.47
C LEU A 86 14.61 5.36 8.64
N HIS A 87 14.72 6.69 8.74
CA HIS A 87 15.40 7.37 9.84
C HIS A 87 14.53 8.50 10.40
N ALA A 88 14.54 8.68 11.73
CA ALA A 88 13.67 9.64 12.40
C ALA A 88 13.98 11.11 12.09
N ILE A 89 15.21 11.43 11.68
CA ILE A 89 15.71 12.82 11.56
C ILE A 89 16.21 13.18 10.17
N ARG A 90 16.17 12.23 9.21
CA ARG A 90 16.60 12.47 7.84
C ARG A 90 15.87 11.58 6.86
N CYS A 91 15.57 12.13 5.69
CA CYS A 91 15.25 11.32 4.52
C CYS A 91 16.51 10.60 4.04
N VAL A 92 16.36 9.37 3.56
CA VAL A 92 17.39 8.64 2.82
C VAL A 92 16.88 8.28 1.43
N PRO A 93 17.76 8.20 0.43
CA PRO A 93 17.33 8.08 -0.95
C PRO A 93 16.99 6.63 -1.28
N VAL A 94 15.96 6.07 -0.65
CA VAL A 94 15.53 4.68 -0.80
C VAL A 94 14.03 4.64 -1.01
N ARG A 95 13.59 3.91 -2.03
CA ARG A 95 12.16 3.75 -2.32
C ARG A 95 11.86 2.39 -2.92
N LEU A 96 10.59 2.03 -2.94
CA LEU A 96 10.12 0.89 -3.73
C LEU A 96 10.42 1.12 -5.21
N LYS A 97 10.89 0.09 -5.92
CA LYS A 97 11.12 0.18 -7.37
C LYS A 97 9.83 0.64 -8.09
N PRO A 98 9.87 1.70 -8.90
CA PRO A 98 8.68 2.29 -9.52
C PRO A 98 7.82 1.28 -10.30
N ALA A 99 8.44 0.34 -11.00
CA ALA A 99 7.74 -0.70 -11.74
C ALA A 99 6.84 -1.59 -10.85
N ILE A 100 7.19 -1.79 -9.58
CA ILE A 100 6.33 -2.50 -8.61
C ILE A 100 5.10 -1.64 -8.27
N ALA A 101 5.32 -0.35 -7.97
CA ALA A 101 4.26 0.59 -7.65
C ALA A 101 3.28 0.80 -8.82
N GLU A 102 3.78 0.79 -10.06
CA GLU A 102 2.99 1.02 -11.27
C GLU A 102 2.28 -0.24 -11.78
N PHE A 103 3.00 -1.37 -11.88
CA PHE A 103 2.47 -2.54 -12.57
C PHE A 103 1.91 -3.60 -11.63
N VAL A 104 2.40 -3.70 -10.41
CA VAL A 104 2.11 -4.83 -9.51
C VAL A 104 1.07 -4.45 -8.45
N LEU A 105 1.39 -3.47 -7.60
CA LEU A 105 0.57 -3.13 -6.42
C LEU A 105 -0.81 -2.55 -6.70
N PRO A 106 -1.09 -1.91 -7.85
CA PRO A 106 -2.43 -1.46 -8.21
C PRO A 106 -3.39 -2.60 -8.53
N SER A 107 -3.03 -3.88 -8.32
CA SER A 107 -4.00 -4.95 -8.42
C SER A 107 -3.73 -6.16 -7.54
N THR A 108 -4.76 -6.65 -6.82
CA THR A 108 -4.64 -7.91 -6.06
C THR A 108 -4.26 -9.10 -6.96
N TYR A 109 -4.78 -9.13 -8.17
CA TYR A 109 -4.44 -10.15 -9.17
C TYR A 109 -2.98 -10.04 -9.60
N ARG A 110 -2.52 -8.84 -9.95
CA ARG A 110 -1.15 -8.61 -10.42
C ARG A 110 -0.14 -8.87 -9.30
N ALA A 111 -0.46 -8.46 -8.08
CA ALA A 111 0.34 -8.71 -6.88
C ALA A 111 0.57 -10.21 -6.60
N GLN A 112 -0.37 -11.08 -6.98
CA GLN A 112 -0.29 -12.54 -6.80
C GLN A 112 0.18 -13.29 -8.06
N SER A 113 0.64 -12.59 -9.10
CA SER A 113 1.00 -13.17 -10.39
C SER A 113 2.49 -13.04 -10.68
N ALA A 114 3.20 -14.16 -10.69
CA ALA A 114 4.63 -14.19 -11.00
C ALA A 114 4.98 -13.53 -12.35
N ALA A 115 4.09 -13.64 -13.34
CA ALA A 115 4.27 -13.00 -14.65
C ALA A 115 4.28 -11.46 -14.57
N HIS A 116 3.49 -10.86 -13.67
CA HIS A 116 3.46 -9.40 -13.50
C HIS A 116 4.69 -8.89 -12.76
N TRP A 117 5.18 -9.65 -11.78
CA TRP A 117 6.48 -9.37 -11.15
C TRP A 117 7.62 -9.46 -12.14
N ALA A 118 7.64 -10.51 -12.98
CA ALA A 118 8.64 -10.66 -14.04
C ALA A 118 8.59 -9.49 -15.04
N ARG A 119 7.39 -9.01 -15.39
CA ARG A 119 7.21 -7.81 -16.23
C ARG A 119 7.73 -6.54 -15.56
N ALA A 120 7.68 -6.46 -14.23
CA ALA A 120 8.31 -5.39 -13.45
C ALA A 120 9.83 -5.60 -13.25
N GLY A 121 10.43 -6.61 -13.89
CA GLY A 121 11.86 -6.90 -13.85
C GLY A 121 12.33 -7.60 -12.57
N LEU A 122 11.42 -8.24 -11.83
CA LEU A 122 11.69 -8.80 -10.51
C LEU A 122 11.11 -10.20 -10.34
N ALA A 123 11.72 -10.98 -9.45
CA ALA A 123 11.09 -12.19 -8.95
C ALA A 123 9.92 -11.83 -8.02
N MET A 124 8.86 -12.64 -8.04
CA MET A 124 7.79 -12.50 -7.05
C MET A 124 8.34 -12.83 -5.66
N PRO A 125 8.00 -12.04 -4.62
CA PRO A 125 8.35 -12.37 -3.24
C PRO A 125 7.87 -13.76 -2.86
N ALA A 126 8.60 -14.42 -1.96
CA ALA A 126 8.13 -15.67 -1.38
C ALA A 126 6.76 -15.46 -0.72
N PRO A 127 5.78 -16.35 -0.98
CA PRO A 127 4.47 -16.24 -0.39
C PRO A 127 4.56 -16.37 1.14
N VAL A 128 3.87 -15.49 1.85
CA VAL A 128 3.79 -15.52 3.32
C VAL A 128 2.49 -16.18 3.73
N GLY A 129 2.59 -17.23 4.54
CA GLY A 129 1.43 -17.85 5.15
C GLY A 129 0.72 -16.88 6.10
N ALA A 130 -0.62 -16.98 6.18
CA ALA A 130 -1.40 -16.08 7.04
C ALA A 130 -0.98 -16.14 8.52
N GLY A 131 -0.34 -17.23 8.99
CA GLY A 131 0.21 -17.37 10.34
C GLY A 131 1.48 -16.54 10.60
N ASP A 132 2.30 -16.32 9.56
CA ASP A 132 3.66 -15.79 9.67
C ASP A 132 3.76 -14.30 9.34
N LEU A 133 2.63 -13.61 9.23
CA LEU A 133 2.56 -12.19 8.88
C LEU A 133 3.31 -11.32 9.90
N GLN A 134 4.12 -10.40 9.37
CA GLN A 134 4.93 -9.44 10.12
C GLN A 134 4.49 -8.00 9.83
N PRO A 135 4.79 -7.04 10.72
CA PRO A 135 4.59 -5.62 10.45
C PRO A 135 5.25 -5.20 9.13
N GLY A 136 4.47 -4.51 8.29
CA GLY A 136 4.89 -4.05 6.97
C GLY A 136 4.81 -5.07 5.83
N ASP A 137 4.40 -6.32 6.10
CA ASP A 137 4.02 -7.22 5.02
C ASP A 137 2.77 -6.66 4.30
N ILE A 138 2.69 -6.87 2.99
CA ILE A 138 1.53 -6.49 2.17
C ILE A 138 0.63 -7.72 2.05
N ILE A 139 -0.66 -7.57 2.28
CA ILE A 139 -1.62 -8.68 2.18
C ILE A 139 -2.72 -8.35 1.20
N THR A 140 -3.21 -9.38 0.52
CA THR A 140 -4.49 -9.32 -0.18
C THR A 140 -5.58 -9.95 0.66
N LEU A 141 -6.75 -9.32 0.66
CA LEU A 141 -7.87 -9.63 1.52
C LEU A 141 -9.10 -9.94 0.69
N ARG A 142 -9.92 -10.87 1.19
CA ARG A 142 -11.32 -10.97 0.82
C ARG A 142 -12.14 -10.04 1.70
N THR A 143 -12.78 -9.03 1.12
CA THR A 143 -13.68 -8.13 1.87
C THR A 143 -15.15 -8.38 1.63
N ARG A 144 -15.50 -9.15 0.58
CA ARG A 144 -16.87 -9.55 0.25
C ARG A 144 -17.10 -11.03 0.51
N ALA A 145 -18.27 -11.37 1.06
CA ALA A 145 -18.66 -12.77 1.30
C ALA A 145 -19.00 -13.49 -0.02
N GLU A 146 -19.75 -12.83 -0.91
CA GLU A 146 -20.14 -13.35 -2.23
C GLU A 146 -19.26 -12.76 -3.34
N GLY A 147 -19.00 -13.56 -4.39
CA GLY A 147 -18.16 -13.14 -5.53
C GLY A 147 -16.69 -12.93 -5.18
N ALA A 148 -16.22 -13.55 -4.09
CA ALA A 148 -14.85 -13.42 -3.61
C ALA A 148 -13.85 -13.91 -4.66
N LYS A 149 -12.98 -13.01 -5.12
CA LYS A 149 -11.89 -13.34 -6.02
C LYS A 149 -10.89 -14.27 -5.32
N ALA A 150 -10.34 -15.24 -6.05
CA ALA A 150 -9.33 -16.17 -5.53
C ALA A 150 -8.14 -15.43 -4.88
N TYR A 151 -7.74 -14.29 -5.46
CA TYR A 151 -6.62 -13.46 -5.01
C TYR A 151 -7.00 -12.37 -4.01
N GLY A 152 -8.26 -12.30 -3.57
CA GLY A 152 -8.79 -11.18 -2.80
C GLY A 152 -9.23 -10.00 -3.68
N ASP A 153 -9.96 -9.08 -3.06
CA ASP A 153 -10.54 -7.88 -3.68
C ASP A 153 -10.03 -6.56 -3.07
N HIS A 154 -9.09 -6.67 -2.12
CA HIS A 154 -8.52 -5.54 -1.41
C HIS A 154 -7.06 -5.78 -1.03
N VAL A 155 -6.29 -4.70 -0.89
CA VAL A 155 -4.89 -4.73 -0.47
C VAL A 155 -4.75 -3.94 0.83
N ALA A 156 -3.95 -4.45 1.76
CA ALA A 156 -3.65 -3.79 3.03
C ALA A 156 -2.19 -4.00 3.45
N ILE A 157 -1.71 -3.14 4.35
CA ILE A 157 -0.40 -3.27 5.00
C ILE A 157 -0.64 -3.81 6.41
N VAL A 158 0.11 -4.85 6.79
CA VAL A 158 0.03 -5.45 8.13
C VAL A 158 0.63 -4.50 9.16
N GLU A 159 -0.14 -4.16 10.17
CA GLU A 159 0.34 -3.46 11.36
C GLU A 159 0.97 -4.45 12.34
N TYR A 160 0.21 -5.51 12.70
CA TYR A 160 0.68 -6.66 13.48
C TYR A 160 -0.35 -7.80 13.45
N GLY A 161 0.09 -9.03 13.75
CA GLY A 161 -0.79 -10.18 13.97
C GLY A 161 -1.09 -10.43 15.45
N ALA A 162 -2.32 -10.84 15.80
CA ALA A 162 -2.72 -11.16 17.17
C ALA A 162 -3.74 -12.31 17.19
N GLY A 163 -3.29 -13.52 17.56
CA GLY A 163 -4.16 -14.71 17.55
C GLY A 163 -4.77 -14.95 16.16
N SER A 164 -6.10 -15.08 16.08
CA SER A 164 -6.85 -15.24 14.83
C SER A 164 -7.02 -13.93 14.02
N LEU A 165 -6.55 -12.80 14.55
CA LEU A 165 -6.69 -11.49 13.95
C LEU A 165 -5.38 -11.00 13.32
N VAL A 166 -5.54 -10.16 12.31
CA VAL A 166 -4.49 -9.31 11.74
C VAL A 166 -4.98 -7.87 11.80
N HIS A 167 -4.15 -7.00 12.36
CA HIS A 167 -4.35 -5.56 12.36
C HIS A 167 -3.69 -4.98 11.12
N THR A 168 -4.38 -4.06 10.47
CA THR A 168 -4.05 -3.57 9.14
C THR A 168 -4.22 -2.07 9.05
N VAL A 169 -3.44 -1.44 8.16
CA VAL A 169 -3.71 -0.12 7.60
C VAL A 169 -4.14 -0.32 6.15
N GLU A 170 -5.30 0.22 5.79
CA GLU A 170 -5.89 0.04 4.46
C GLU A 170 -6.55 1.34 3.98
N ALA A 171 -6.40 1.65 2.70
CA ALA A 171 -7.07 2.76 2.03
C ALA A 171 -8.34 2.30 1.31
N ASN A 172 -9.19 3.24 0.89
CA ASN A 172 -10.48 2.94 0.27
C ASN A 172 -11.41 2.07 1.15
N ALA A 173 -11.32 2.23 2.47
CA ALA A 173 -12.12 1.46 3.41
C ALA A 173 -12.93 2.37 4.31
N SER A 174 -14.12 1.90 4.68
CA SER A 174 -15.01 2.59 5.62
C SER A 174 -14.59 2.26 7.05
N GLY A 175 -14.45 3.28 7.90
CA GLY A 175 -14.00 3.12 9.28
C GLY A 175 -13.72 4.45 9.98
N MET A 176 -12.95 4.39 11.05
CA MET A 176 -12.52 5.56 11.82
C MET A 176 -11.22 6.13 11.22
N LEU A 177 -11.30 7.38 10.77
CA LEU A 177 -10.21 8.14 10.16
C LEU A 177 -9.41 8.85 11.26
N GLY A 178 -8.09 8.74 11.18
CA GLY A 178 -7.16 9.45 12.06
C GLY A 178 -7.30 9.16 13.56
N PRO A 179 -6.50 9.87 14.38
CA PRO A 179 -6.56 9.78 15.82
C PRO A 179 -7.87 10.36 16.40
N ASP A 180 -8.48 11.31 15.71
CA ASP A 180 -9.76 11.94 16.08
C ASP A 180 -10.97 11.01 15.95
N LYS A 181 -10.79 9.84 15.32
CA LYS A 181 -11.83 8.81 15.14
C LYS A 181 -13.08 9.34 14.44
N ARG A 182 -12.93 10.11 13.36
CA ARG A 182 -14.09 10.54 12.56
C ARG A 182 -14.55 9.40 11.66
N PRO A 183 -15.84 9.06 11.61
CA PRO A 183 -16.34 8.05 10.69
C PRO A 183 -16.23 8.57 9.24
N GLY A 184 -15.71 7.75 8.33
CA GLY A 184 -15.60 8.09 6.92
C GLY A 184 -15.09 6.94 6.07
N ARG A 185 -14.75 7.24 4.82
CA ARG A 185 -14.07 6.32 3.89
C ARG A 185 -12.76 6.93 3.44
N GLY A 186 -11.68 6.18 3.56
CA GLY A 186 -10.34 6.69 3.29
C GLY A 186 -9.27 5.74 3.81
N VAL A 187 -8.24 6.28 4.47
CA VAL A 187 -7.18 5.48 5.12
C VAL A 187 -7.59 5.17 6.56
N VAL A 188 -7.72 3.88 6.89
CA VAL A 188 -8.23 3.41 8.18
C VAL A 188 -7.34 2.31 8.75
N ARG A 189 -7.40 2.17 10.09
CA ARG A 189 -6.89 0.99 10.79
C ARG A 189 -8.01 -0.01 11.03
N ARG A 190 -7.80 -1.28 10.68
CA ARG A 190 -8.83 -2.33 10.86
C ARG A 190 -8.29 -3.63 11.39
N ARG A 191 -9.19 -4.37 12.04
CA ARG A 191 -9.01 -5.76 12.44
C ARG A 191 -9.65 -6.65 11.37
N ARG A 192 -8.89 -7.62 10.88
CA ARG A 192 -9.31 -8.63 9.90
C ARG A 192 -9.12 -10.02 10.50
N LEU A 193 -9.97 -10.97 10.11
CA LEU A 193 -9.73 -12.38 10.42
C LEU A 193 -8.60 -12.90 9.54
N ARG A 194 -7.72 -13.75 10.07
CA ARG A 194 -6.70 -14.42 9.25
C ARG A 194 -7.29 -15.25 8.11
N SER A 195 -8.52 -15.76 8.29
CA SER A 195 -9.26 -16.50 7.25
C SER A 195 -9.67 -15.63 6.04
N ASP A 196 -9.62 -14.30 6.17
CA ASP A 196 -9.87 -13.36 5.07
C ASP A 196 -8.60 -13.04 4.27
N VAL A 197 -7.42 -13.40 4.76
CA VAL A 197 -6.16 -13.25 4.02
C VAL A 197 -6.15 -14.25 2.85
N ARG A 198 -5.83 -13.76 1.67
CA ARG A 198 -5.75 -14.56 0.43
C ARG A 198 -4.33 -14.73 -0.08
N GLY A 199 -3.46 -13.77 0.22
CA GLY A 199 -2.03 -13.89 0.01
C GLY A 199 -1.26 -12.87 0.84
N GLY A 200 0.00 -13.17 1.11
CA GLY A 200 0.93 -12.28 1.80
C GLY A 200 2.22 -12.14 1.00
N LEU A 201 2.71 -10.90 0.92
CA LEU A 201 3.90 -10.51 0.20
C LEU A 201 4.89 -9.89 1.18
N ARG A 202 6.07 -10.52 1.30
CA ARG A 202 7.17 -10.00 2.11
C ARG A 202 8.24 -9.42 1.22
N LEU A 203 8.25 -8.10 1.10
CA LEU A 203 9.29 -7.40 0.37
C LEU A 203 10.65 -7.58 1.08
N SER A 204 11.64 -8.03 0.32
CA SER A 204 13.08 -7.99 0.63
C SER A 204 13.73 -6.70 0.12
N SER A 205 14.99 -6.45 0.45
CA SER A 205 15.75 -5.28 -0.02
C SER A 205 15.85 -5.20 -1.54
N GLU A 206 15.80 -6.32 -2.27
CA GLU A 206 15.84 -6.37 -3.74
C GLU A 206 14.65 -5.66 -4.42
N HIS A 207 13.55 -5.42 -3.69
CA HIS A 207 12.37 -4.72 -4.19
C HIS A 207 12.50 -3.20 -4.07
N PHE A 208 13.55 -2.72 -3.42
CA PHE A 208 13.83 -1.31 -3.21
C PHE A 208 15.05 -0.91 -4.06
N GLU A 209 15.14 0.39 -4.34
CA GLU A 209 16.26 0.99 -5.05
C GLU A 209 16.81 2.18 -4.28
N HIS A 210 18.10 2.44 -4.44
CA HIS A 210 18.70 3.70 -4.05
C HIS A 210 18.49 4.72 -5.18
N VAL A 211 18.04 5.92 -4.84
CA VAL A 211 17.84 7.02 -5.80
C VAL A 211 19.11 7.85 -5.84
N GLU A 212 19.82 7.85 -6.97
CA GLU A 212 21.10 8.58 -7.08
C GLU A 212 20.91 10.10 -7.05
N ASP A 213 19.75 10.60 -7.50
CA ASP A 213 19.38 12.02 -7.47
C ASP A 213 18.37 12.31 -6.36
N PHE A 214 18.79 13.03 -5.32
CA PHE A 214 17.92 13.41 -4.20
C PHE A 214 16.72 14.28 -4.63
N GLU A 215 16.90 15.12 -5.67
CA GLU A 215 15.84 15.98 -6.22
C GLU A 215 14.66 15.17 -6.78
N ARG A 216 14.90 13.97 -7.31
CA ARG A 216 13.85 13.06 -7.80
C ARG A 216 13.02 12.41 -6.70
N MET A 217 13.41 12.53 -5.43
CA MET A 217 12.57 12.11 -4.30
C MET A 217 11.60 13.22 -3.86
N GLU A 218 12.01 14.48 -3.94
CA GLU A 218 11.13 15.62 -3.60
C GLU A 218 9.97 15.74 -4.59
N GLU A 219 10.15 15.35 -5.86
CA GLU A 219 9.06 15.27 -6.86
C GLU A 219 7.94 14.28 -6.48
N VAL A 220 8.23 13.33 -5.59
CA VAL A 220 7.28 12.32 -5.09
C VAL A 220 6.75 12.69 -3.70
N SER A 221 7.20 13.78 -3.07
CA SER A 221 6.84 14.17 -1.67
C SER A 221 5.60 15.06 -1.58
#